data_AF-A0A553NNK9-F1
#
_entry.id   AF-A0A553NNK9-F1
#
_cell.length_a   1.000
_cell.length_b   1.000
_cell.length_c   1.000
_cell.angle_alpha   90.00
_cell.angle_beta   90.00
_cell.angle_gamma   90.00
#
_symmetry.space_group_name_H-M   'P 1'
#
loop_
_entity.id
_entity.type
_entity.pdbx_description
1 polymer ?
#
loop_
_entity_poly.entity_id
_entity_poly.type
_entity_poly.pdbx_seq_one_letter_code
_entity_poly.pdbx_strand_id
1 'polypeptide(L)'
;MWFQNGNEGVTSRSTAVKYLNHGQSDSEEYKRTTHEEYYEAFMADFPIPNEFGTAIPLMVSLVENECDQASNLLKVIHEKPIEKRQFAICTRTLFFPKDEVFPLLMEWIEMNLALGVSKILVYILNVGPKIQTVLEYYKNMGVLEYYGMTWPGANPQTAFLQHDLWNKVLWFDTVLDHFAFHDCLYRHLYSYEASFDMVSTYLSLLDVDEIIMPVQGMNWKILVDNLVLDPEESPWNNSNEDEWDSLLFRHFFFFGNQSKPFKSKFRILNNDLRSKDHFGYNQVKGFFRTRTTEIMFNHYPVRCVTNNGSCQIATADPSYARLNHYRNVCQSLKVMLPPELCEKFKTELEADDLADRFAKTVMQGMARASQHLLKRGISMNAEFDFGLTV
;
A
#
# COMPACT_ATOMS: atom_id res chain seq x y z
N MET A 1 -8.95 30.57 0.63
CA MET A 1 -10.01 29.56 0.73
C MET A 1 -11.33 30.19 0.34
N TRP A 2 -12.18 29.48 -0.40
CA TRP A 2 -13.46 29.99 -0.89
C TRP A 2 -14.60 29.12 -0.35
N PHE A 3 -15.50 29.71 0.45
CA PHE A 3 -16.62 29.00 1.09
C PHE A 3 -17.94 29.24 0.36
N GLN A 4 -18.90 28.35 0.56
CA GLN A 4 -20.26 28.53 0.04
C GLN A 4 -20.87 29.84 0.58
N ASN A 5 -21.39 30.68 -0.33
CA ASN A 5 -21.95 32.01 -0.04
C ASN A 5 -20.93 33.06 0.47
N GLY A 6 -19.62 32.78 0.40
CA GLY A 6 -18.58 33.77 0.67
C GLY A 6 -18.31 34.64 -0.57
N ASN A 7 -18.33 35.96 -0.39
CA ASN A 7 -17.99 36.91 -1.46
C ASN A 7 -16.48 37.20 -1.54
N GLU A 8 -15.71 36.82 -0.52
CA GLU A 8 -14.27 37.07 -0.43
C GLU A 8 -13.52 35.80 -0.04
N GLY A 9 -12.27 35.69 -0.49
CA GLY A 9 -11.36 34.61 -0.15
C GLY A 9 -10.76 34.81 1.24
N VAL A 10 -10.69 33.73 2.02
CA VAL A 10 -10.11 33.72 3.37
C VAL A 10 -8.68 33.19 3.32
N THR A 11 -7.74 33.90 3.91
CA THR A 11 -6.32 33.50 3.95
C THR A 11 -6.04 32.66 5.18
N SER A 12 -5.27 31.58 5.00
CA SER A 12 -4.72 30.78 6.09
C SER A 12 -3.27 30.46 5.77
N ARG A 13 -2.39 30.52 6.78
CA ARG A 13 -0.97 30.19 6.63
C ARG A 13 -0.81 28.68 6.72
N SER A 14 -0.01 28.11 5.83
CA SER A 14 0.31 26.69 5.90
C SER A 14 1.16 26.37 7.11
N THR A 15 0.96 25.18 7.65
CA THR A 15 1.99 24.45 8.38
C THR A 15 2.52 23.37 7.45
N ALA A 16 3.76 23.53 6.97
CA ALA A 16 4.39 22.54 6.11
C ALA A 16 5.09 21.47 6.96
N VAL A 17 4.86 20.20 6.61
CA VAL A 17 5.54 19.06 7.19
C VAL A 17 6.25 18.33 6.06
N LYS A 18 7.57 18.21 6.18
CA LYS A 18 8.38 17.39 5.27
C LYS A 18 8.12 15.92 5.59
N TYR A 19 7.71 15.12 4.60
CA TYR A 19 7.30 13.73 4.82
C TYR A 19 8.42 12.85 5.37
N LEU A 20 9.63 12.98 4.82
CA LEU A 20 10.80 12.23 5.26
C LEU A 20 12.06 13.07 5.09
N ASN A 21 12.91 13.04 6.11
CA ASN A 21 14.29 13.42 5.98
C ASN A 21 15.06 12.14 5.63
N HIS A 22 15.33 11.89 4.35
CA HIS A 22 16.26 10.83 3.98
C HIS A 22 17.61 11.24 4.57
N GLY A 23 18.00 10.59 5.66
CA GLY A 23 19.24 10.91 6.38
C GLY A 23 20.39 10.96 5.38
N GLN A 24 21.02 12.12 5.25
CA GLN A 24 22.20 12.27 4.40
C GLN A 24 23.29 11.35 4.97
N SER A 25 23.71 10.36 4.18
CA SER A 25 24.86 9.52 4.52
C SER A 25 26.07 10.01 3.75
N ASP A 26 27.21 10.10 4.42
CA ASP A 26 28.47 10.47 3.77
C ASP A 26 29.12 9.33 2.98
N SER A 27 28.48 8.15 2.95
CA SER A 27 29.03 6.98 2.26
C SER A 27 29.14 7.20 0.75
N GLU A 28 30.23 6.71 0.18
CA GLU A 28 30.47 6.71 -1.27
C GLU A 28 29.37 6.02 -2.08
N GLU A 29 28.74 5.01 -1.49
CA GLU A 29 27.60 4.30 -2.08
C GLU A 29 26.34 5.17 -2.10
N TYR A 30 26.06 5.92 -1.03
CA TYR A 30 24.96 6.89 -1.00
C TYR A 30 25.18 7.98 -2.05
N LYS A 31 26.37 8.59 -2.10
CA LYS A 31 26.69 9.65 -3.08
C LYS A 31 26.60 9.20 -4.54
N ARG A 32 26.88 7.92 -4.83
CA ARG A 32 26.74 7.34 -6.19
C ARG A 32 25.32 6.98 -6.57
N THR A 33 24.46 6.71 -5.58
CA THR A 33 23.09 6.24 -5.80
C THR A 33 22.04 7.32 -5.53
N THR A 34 22.43 8.52 -5.10
CA THR A 34 21.56 9.70 -5.01
C THR A 34 21.80 10.65 -6.18
N HIS A 35 20.73 11.09 -6.84
CA HIS A 35 20.78 12.09 -7.91
C HIS A 35 20.75 13.52 -7.32
N GLU A 36 21.46 14.47 -7.93
CA GLU A 36 21.56 15.87 -7.45
C GLU A 36 20.19 16.60 -7.43
N GLU A 37 19.25 16.15 -8.26
CA GLU A 37 17.86 16.61 -8.28
C GLU A 37 16.95 15.61 -7.55
N TYR A 38 17.11 15.50 -6.23
CA TYR A 38 16.22 14.68 -5.40
C TYR A 38 14.94 15.47 -5.12
N TYR A 39 13.80 15.02 -5.68
CA TYR A 39 12.51 15.59 -5.34
C TYR A 39 12.05 15.00 -4.00
N GLU A 40 11.58 15.86 -3.11
CA GLU A 40 11.00 15.43 -1.84
C GLU A 40 9.50 15.72 -1.85
N ALA A 41 8.72 14.80 -1.30
CA ALA A 41 7.32 15.06 -1.05
C ALA A 41 7.21 15.97 0.19
N PHE A 42 6.26 16.92 0.15
CA PHE A 42 5.86 17.72 1.31
C PHE A 42 4.33 17.69 1.50
N MET A 43 3.91 17.72 2.75
CA MET A 43 2.54 17.98 3.15
C MET A 43 2.42 19.43 3.59
N ALA A 44 1.33 20.09 3.22
CA ALA A 44 1.03 21.41 3.73
C ALA A 44 -0.40 21.40 4.26
N ASP A 45 -0.54 21.61 5.57
CA ASP A 45 -1.83 21.74 6.21
C ASP A 45 -2.22 23.20 6.24
N PHE A 46 -3.47 23.49 5.90
CA PHE A 46 -4.01 24.84 5.92
C PHE A 46 -5.18 24.84 6.90
N PRO A 47 -4.96 25.26 8.16
CA PRO A 47 -6.01 25.25 9.17
C PRO A 47 -7.16 26.16 8.72
N ILE A 48 -8.39 25.67 8.85
CA ILE A 48 -9.59 26.46 8.61
C ILE A 48 -9.70 27.47 9.77
N PRO A 49 -9.81 28.78 9.52
CA PRO A 49 -9.92 29.76 10.59
C PRO A 49 -11.14 29.51 11.48
N ASN A 50 -10.98 29.74 12.78
CA ASN A 50 -11.95 29.33 13.81
C ASN A 50 -13.35 29.89 13.57
N GLU A 51 -13.46 31.07 12.98
CA GLU A 51 -14.74 31.72 12.64
C GLU A 51 -15.57 30.94 11.61
N PHE A 52 -14.94 30.06 10.81
CA PHE A 52 -15.62 29.18 9.86
C PHE A 52 -16.00 27.82 10.47
N GLY A 53 -15.56 27.51 11.68
CA GLY A 53 -15.92 26.29 12.41
C GLY A 53 -15.72 25.02 11.57
N THR A 54 -16.81 24.27 11.36
CA THR A 54 -16.82 23.03 10.55
C THR A 54 -17.17 23.25 9.08
N ALA A 55 -17.22 24.50 8.61
CA ALA A 55 -17.50 24.78 7.21
C ALA A 55 -16.35 24.25 6.34
N ILE A 56 -16.72 23.64 5.20
CA ILE A 56 -15.76 23.07 4.27
C ILE A 56 -15.60 24.04 3.09
N PRO A 57 -14.38 24.49 2.77
CA PRO A 57 -14.17 25.30 1.58
C PRO A 57 -14.49 24.49 0.31
N LEU A 58 -15.03 25.16 -0.71
CA LEU A 58 -15.31 24.54 -2.02
C LEU A 58 -14.04 24.48 -2.87
N MET A 59 -13.25 25.56 -2.82
CA MET A 59 -12.02 25.71 -3.58
C MET A 59 -10.95 26.39 -2.72
N VAL A 60 -9.68 26.15 -3.04
CA VAL A 60 -8.54 26.84 -2.44
C VAL A 60 -7.62 27.36 -3.53
N SER A 61 -6.93 28.46 -3.23
CA SER A 61 -5.84 28.97 -4.06
C SER A 61 -4.60 29.01 -3.20
N LEU A 62 -3.47 28.58 -3.75
CA LEU A 62 -2.17 28.58 -3.09
C LEU A 62 -1.35 29.74 -3.62
N VAL A 63 -0.75 30.49 -2.71
CA VAL A 63 0.14 31.62 -3.00
C VAL A 63 1.38 31.53 -2.10
N GLU A 64 2.50 32.09 -2.55
CA GLU A 64 3.75 32.06 -1.79
C GLU A 64 3.70 33.07 -0.64
N ASN A 65 3.29 34.30 -0.92
CA ASN A 65 3.16 35.35 0.08
C ASN A 65 1.71 35.79 0.27
N GLU A 66 1.44 36.32 1.46
CA GLU A 66 0.18 36.95 1.77
C GLU A 66 -0.07 38.12 0.80
N CYS A 67 -1.29 38.20 0.25
CA CYS A 67 -1.72 39.18 -0.77
C CYS A 67 -1.16 39.00 -2.18
N ASP A 68 -0.38 37.95 -2.48
CA ASP A 68 0.00 37.63 -3.86
C ASP A 68 -1.24 37.30 -4.72
N GLN A 69 -1.17 37.63 -6.01
CA GLN A 69 -2.24 37.29 -6.96
C GLN A 69 -2.24 35.78 -7.24
N ALA A 70 -3.32 35.11 -6.83
CA ALA A 70 -3.52 33.70 -7.13
C ALA A 70 -3.64 33.43 -8.64
N SER A 71 -2.83 32.50 -9.14
CA SER A 71 -2.88 31.99 -10.52
C SER A 71 -3.54 30.62 -10.65
N ASN A 72 -4.01 30.05 -9.53
CA ASN A 72 -4.56 28.70 -9.43
C ASN A 72 -5.85 28.69 -8.62
N LEU A 73 -6.68 27.66 -8.87
CA LEU A 73 -7.89 27.39 -8.13
C LEU A 73 -8.09 25.88 -8.07
N LEU A 74 -7.80 25.30 -6.91
CA LEU A 74 -7.87 23.86 -6.64
C LEU A 74 -9.21 23.53 -6.01
N LYS A 75 -9.86 22.48 -6.51
CA LYS A 75 -11.09 21.96 -5.92
C LYS A 75 -10.78 21.23 -4.63
N VAL A 76 -11.54 21.52 -3.58
CA VAL A 76 -11.50 20.73 -2.35
C VAL A 76 -12.31 19.46 -2.58
N ILE A 77 -11.66 18.31 -2.38
CA ILE A 77 -12.30 17.01 -2.47
C ILE A 77 -12.78 16.64 -1.07
N HIS A 78 -14.09 16.63 -0.87
CA HIS A 78 -14.73 16.24 0.37
C HIS A 78 -15.91 15.31 0.05
N GLU A 79 -15.60 14.10 -0.38
CA GLU A 79 -16.59 13.10 -0.79
C GLU A 79 -16.92 12.19 0.40
N LYS A 80 -18.16 12.29 0.91
CA LYS A 80 -18.71 11.34 1.90
C LYS A 80 -19.54 10.30 1.13
N PRO A 81 -19.10 9.04 1.02
CA PRO A 81 -19.83 8.03 0.28
C PRO A 81 -21.03 7.54 1.10
N ILE A 82 -21.97 6.96 0.38
CA ILE A 82 -23.29 6.54 0.90
C ILE A 82 -23.23 5.14 1.52
N GLU A 83 -22.31 4.29 1.05
CA GLU A 83 -22.19 2.88 1.47
C GLU A 83 -20.93 2.64 2.31
N LYS A 84 -21.08 1.81 3.36
CA LYS A 84 -19.97 1.39 4.22
C LYS A 84 -19.14 0.29 3.54
N ARG A 85 -17.83 0.48 3.42
CA ARG A 85 -16.81 -0.53 3.11
C ARG A 85 -15.90 -0.63 4.33
N GLN A 86 -15.26 -1.77 4.52
CA GLN A 86 -14.48 -2.04 5.73
C GLN A 86 -12.98 -2.03 5.47
N PHE A 87 -12.57 -2.61 4.35
CA PHE A 87 -11.16 -2.80 4.02
C PHE A 87 -10.87 -2.38 2.58
N ALA A 88 -9.83 -1.59 2.42
CA ALA A 88 -9.26 -1.24 1.13
C ALA A 88 -7.75 -1.43 1.13
N ILE A 89 -7.17 -1.62 -0.05
CA ILE A 89 -5.72 -1.69 -0.24
C ILE A 89 -5.29 -0.54 -1.13
N CYS A 90 -4.22 0.16 -0.75
CA CYS A 90 -3.40 0.92 -1.68
C CYS A 90 -2.16 0.10 -2.00
N THR A 91 -1.88 -0.07 -3.28
CA THR A 91 -0.63 -0.71 -3.68
C THR A 91 0.49 0.30 -3.70
N ARG A 92 1.71 -0.23 -3.60
CA ARG A 92 2.89 0.43 -4.16
C ARG A 92 2.65 0.88 -5.61
N THR A 93 3.36 1.91 -6.07
CA THR A 93 3.31 2.32 -7.47
C THR A 93 3.76 1.16 -8.38
N LEU A 94 3.00 0.92 -9.46
CA LEU A 94 3.32 -0.12 -10.44
C LEU A 94 4.24 0.44 -11.51
N PHE A 95 5.41 -0.17 -11.61
CA PHE A 95 6.39 0.07 -12.66
C PHE A 95 6.84 -1.27 -13.27
N PHE A 96 6.00 -1.83 -14.15
CA PHE A 96 6.16 -3.14 -14.77
C PHE A 96 5.98 -3.07 -16.29
N PRO A 97 6.88 -2.39 -17.02
CA PRO A 97 6.73 -2.14 -18.45
C PRO A 97 6.79 -3.42 -19.31
N LYS A 98 7.32 -4.54 -18.80
CA LYS A 98 7.44 -5.82 -19.54
C LYS A 98 6.40 -6.86 -19.12
N ASP A 99 5.38 -6.47 -18.37
CA ASP A 99 4.30 -7.34 -17.90
C ASP A 99 4.75 -8.50 -16.99
N GLU A 100 5.95 -8.46 -16.39
CA GLU A 100 6.51 -9.64 -15.67
C GLU A 100 5.65 -10.15 -14.49
N VAL A 101 4.83 -9.30 -13.88
CA VAL A 101 3.99 -9.66 -12.71
C VAL A 101 2.53 -9.96 -13.06
N PHE A 102 2.11 -9.91 -14.32
CA PHE A 102 0.66 -9.92 -14.65
C PHE A 102 -0.14 -11.11 -14.07
N PRO A 103 0.37 -12.37 -14.02
CA PRO A 103 -0.38 -13.48 -13.45
C PRO A 103 -0.43 -13.41 -11.93
N LEU A 104 0.67 -12.98 -11.29
CA LEU A 104 0.74 -12.78 -9.85
C LEU A 104 -0.21 -11.67 -9.42
N LEU A 105 -0.26 -10.55 -10.15
CA LEU A 105 -1.20 -9.47 -9.89
C LEU A 105 -2.65 -9.96 -9.92
N MET A 106 -3.01 -10.79 -10.89
CA MET A 106 -4.35 -11.38 -10.95
C MET A 106 -4.64 -12.26 -9.73
N GLU A 107 -3.71 -13.13 -9.35
CA GLU A 107 -3.86 -14.03 -8.21
C GLU A 107 -3.94 -13.26 -6.89
N TRP A 108 -3.10 -12.24 -6.73
CA TRP A 108 -3.05 -11.36 -5.58
C TRP A 108 -4.36 -10.58 -5.42
N ILE A 109 -4.94 -10.06 -6.52
CA ILE A 109 -6.27 -9.43 -6.50
C ILE A 109 -7.32 -10.42 -6.02
N GLU A 110 -7.42 -11.60 -6.63
CA GLU A 110 -8.44 -12.60 -6.29
C GLU A 110 -8.29 -13.12 -4.85
N MET A 111 -7.06 -13.26 -4.34
CA MET A 111 -6.80 -13.62 -2.95
C MET A 111 -7.30 -12.54 -1.99
N ASN A 112 -6.98 -11.28 -2.25
CA ASN A 112 -7.45 -10.16 -1.40
C ASN A 112 -8.97 -10.00 -1.43
N LEU A 113 -9.61 -10.20 -2.59
CA LEU A 113 -11.07 -10.21 -2.68
C LEU A 113 -11.67 -11.37 -1.85
N ALA A 114 -11.06 -12.56 -1.89
CA ALA A 114 -11.49 -13.70 -1.08
C ALA A 114 -11.32 -13.44 0.42
N LEU A 115 -10.35 -12.62 0.82
CA LEU A 115 -10.12 -12.15 2.19
C LEU A 115 -11.06 -11.02 2.64
N GLY A 116 -11.97 -10.56 1.77
CA GLY A 116 -12.99 -9.55 2.10
C GLY A 116 -12.59 -8.11 1.78
N VAL A 117 -11.53 -7.89 1.00
CA VAL A 117 -11.16 -6.55 0.53
C VAL A 117 -12.23 -6.01 -0.40
N SER A 118 -12.73 -4.81 -0.10
CA SER A 118 -13.81 -4.19 -0.85
C SER A 118 -13.32 -3.42 -2.06
N LYS A 119 -12.11 -2.85 -1.99
CA LYS A 119 -11.54 -2.01 -3.04
C LYS A 119 -10.02 -2.07 -3.04
N ILE A 120 -9.43 -2.13 -4.23
CA ILE A 120 -7.99 -2.02 -4.46
C ILE A 120 -7.71 -0.76 -5.26
N LEU A 121 -6.71 0.01 -4.82
CA LEU A 121 -6.28 1.26 -5.41
C LEU A 121 -4.85 1.12 -5.91
N VAL A 122 -4.66 1.44 -7.17
CA VAL A 122 -3.39 1.23 -7.87
C VAL A 122 -2.90 2.53 -8.48
N TYR A 123 -1.63 2.84 -8.29
CA TYR A 123 -0.97 3.96 -8.95
C TYR A 123 -0.04 3.43 -10.02
N ILE A 124 -0.16 3.94 -11.23
CA ILE A 124 0.56 3.45 -12.41
C ILE A 124 1.59 4.49 -12.82
N LEU A 125 2.87 4.13 -12.73
CA LEU A 125 3.94 4.90 -13.36
C LEU A 125 4.15 4.43 -14.79
N ASN A 126 4.28 3.12 -14.98
CA ASN A 126 4.42 2.50 -16.29
C ASN A 126 4.09 1.01 -16.22
N VAL A 127 3.17 0.53 -17.04
CA VAL A 127 2.82 -0.89 -17.11
C VAL A 127 2.66 -1.35 -18.55
N GLY A 128 3.00 -2.60 -18.80
CA GLY A 128 2.77 -3.22 -20.10
C GLY A 128 1.28 -3.45 -20.40
N PRO A 129 0.95 -3.81 -21.66
CA PRO A 129 -0.43 -3.99 -22.11
C PRO A 129 -1.17 -5.14 -21.41
N LYS A 130 -0.49 -6.19 -20.94
CA LYS A 130 -1.16 -7.29 -20.22
C LYS A 130 -1.62 -6.83 -18.85
N ILE A 131 -0.76 -6.17 -18.08
CA ILE A 131 -1.11 -5.58 -16.78
C ILE A 131 -2.20 -4.54 -16.97
N GLN A 132 -2.11 -3.66 -17.98
CA GLN A 132 -3.16 -2.70 -18.27
C GLN A 132 -4.52 -3.37 -18.52
N THR A 133 -4.53 -4.50 -19.25
CA THR A 133 -5.73 -5.30 -19.50
C THR A 133 -6.30 -5.91 -18.21
N VAL A 134 -5.44 -6.39 -17.31
CA VAL A 134 -5.83 -6.92 -16.00
C VAL A 134 -6.47 -5.82 -15.14
N LEU A 135 -5.84 -4.65 -15.07
CA LEU A 135 -6.35 -3.52 -14.30
C LEU A 135 -7.71 -3.04 -14.83
N GLU A 136 -7.88 -2.99 -16.15
CA GLU A 136 -9.16 -2.63 -16.76
C GLU A 136 -10.26 -3.67 -16.47
N TYR A 137 -9.94 -4.97 -16.49
CA TYR A 137 -10.88 -6.03 -16.14
C TYR A 137 -11.42 -5.85 -14.72
N TYR A 138 -10.54 -5.71 -13.72
CA TYR A 138 -10.95 -5.55 -12.32
C TYR A 138 -11.57 -4.17 -12.03
N LYS A 139 -11.18 -3.13 -12.78
CA LYS A 139 -11.87 -1.83 -12.75
C LYS A 139 -13.32 -1.95 -13.21
N ASN A 140 -13.56 -2.65 -14.32
CA ASN A 140 -14.91 -2.85 -14.86
C ASN A 140 -15.79 -3.72 -13.93
N MET A 141 -15.18 -4.58 -13.12
CA MET A 141 -15.87 -5.30 -12.04
C MET A 141 -16.21 -4.43 -10.82
N GLY A 142 -15.70 -3.20 -10.75
CA GLY A 142 -15.93 -2.27 -9.63
C GLY A 142 -15.03 -2.48 -8.41
N VAL A 143 -14.17 -3.51 -8.42
CA VAL A 143 -13.32 -3.89 -7.27
C VAL A 143 -11.96 -3.20 -7.26
N LEU A 144 -11.56 -2.58 -8.38
CA LEU A 144 -10.29 -1.87 -8.51
C LEU A 144 -10.50 -0.45 -9.05
N GLU A 145 -9.64 0.47 -8.61
CA GLU A 145 -9.44 1.79 -9.21
C GLU A 145 -7.95 1.98 -9.49
N TYR A 146 -7.63 2.69 -10.56
CA TYR A 146 -6.24 3.03 -10.86
C TYR A 146 -6.08 4.47 -11.33
N TYR A 147 -4.94 5.07 -10.99
CA TYR A 147 -4.57 6.43 -11.35
C TYR A 147 -3.21 6.43 -12.04
N GLY A 148 -3.10 7.20 -13.12
CA GLY A 148 -1.82 7.45 -13.77
C GLY A 148 -1.01 8.46 -12.97
N MET A 149 0.28 8.16 -12.77
CA MET A 149 1.26 9.07 -12.19
C MET A 149 2.37 9.34 -13.20
N THR A 150 2.88 10.56 -13.20
CA THR A 150 4.05 10.96 -13.97
C THR A 150 5.22 11.20 -13.04
N TRP A 151 6.44 11.00 -13.54
CA TRP A 151 7.64 11.32 -12.76
C TRP A 151 7.74 12.84 -12.58
N PRO A 152 8.09 13.34 -11.39
CA PRO A 152 8.05 14.76 -11.08
C PRO A 152 9.18 15.53 -11.74
N GLY A 153 8.93 16.81 -12.06
CA GLY A 153 9.94 17.77 -12.48
C GLY A 153 10.70 17.40 -13.76
N ALA A 154 12.03 17.54 -13.74
CA ALA A 154 12.91 17.34 -14.90
C ALA A 154 13.25 15.86 -15.16
N ASN A 155 12.67 14.94 -14.37
CA ASN A 155 12.89 13.51 -14.54
C ASN A 155 12.47 13.04 -15.95
N PRO A 156 13.18 12.03 -16.51
CA PRO A 156 12.85 11.48 -17.81
C PRO A 156 11.41 10.95 -17.88
N GLN A 157 10.74 11.27 -18.97
CA GLN A 157 9.37 10.81 -19.24
C GLN A 157 9.35 9.58 -20.17
N THR A 158 10.51 9.13 -20.66
CA THR A 158 10.61 7.97 -21.55
C THR A 158 10.82 6.68 -20.75
N ALA A 159 10.09 5.63 -21.10
CA ALA A 159 10.11 4.35 -20.38
C ALA A 159 11.52 3.75 -20.23
N PHE A 160 12.36 3.88 -21.26
CA PHE A 160 13.73 3.35 -21.24
C PHE A 160 14.61 4.05 -20.21
N LEU A 161 14.60 5.39 -20.19
CA LEU A 161 15.39 6.18 -19.23
C LEU A 161 14.86 6.03 -17.81
N GLN A 162 13.54 5.96 -17.66
CA GLN A 162 12.90 5.65 -16.38
C GLN A 162 13.35 4.29 -15.83
N HIS A 163 13.37 3.25 -16.68
CA HIS A 163 13.82 1.93 -16.24
C HIS A 163 15.29 1.90 -15.83
N ASP A 164 16.15 2.66 -16.53
CA ASP A 164 17.56 2.80 -16.16
C ASP A 164 17.75 3.53 -14.82
N LEU A 165 17.04 4.65 -14.61
CA LEU A 165 17.10 5.40 -13.35
C LEU A 165 16.51 4.64 -12.16
N TRP A 166 15.37 3.96 -12.36
CA TRP A 166 14.67 3.20 -11.32
C TRP A 166 15.60 2.18 -10.63
N ASN A 167 16.52 1.60 -11.39
CA ASN A 167 17.47 0.58 -10.93
C ASN A 167 18.81 1.15 -10.43
N LYS A 168 19.05 2.46 -10.59
CA LYS A 168 20.32 3.10 -10.22
C LYS A 168 20.21 4.07 -9.06
N VAL A 169 19.04 4.68 -8.89
CA VAL A 169 18.81 5.70 -7.86
C VAL A 169 18.15 5.07 -6.65
N LEU A 170 18.86 5.09 -5.53
CA LEU A 170 18.36 4.59 -4.25
C LEU A 170 17.19 5.47 -3.77
N TRP A 171 16.16 4.84 -3.20
CA TRP A 171 14.96 5.49 -2.68
C TRP A 171 14.09 6.29 -3.68
N PHE A 172 14.43 6.33 -4.97
CA PHE A 172 13.67 7.13 -5.94
C PHE A 172 12.19 6.70 -6.03
N ASP A 173 11.96 5.40 -6.16
CA ASP A 173 10.63 4.82 -6.15
C ASP A 173 9.88 5.07 -4.83
N THR A 174 10.60 5.09 -3.71
CA THR A 174 10.03 5.28 -2.38
C THR A 174 9.42 6.67 -2.24
N VAL A 175 10.04 7.70 -2.83
CA VAL A 175 9.44 9.05 -2.91
C VAL A 175 8.11 9.02 -3.67
N LEU A 176 8.06 8.33 -4.81
CA LEU A 176 6.85 8.21 -5.63
C LEU A 176 5.77 7.40 -4.91
N ASP A 177 6.17 6.35 -4.21
CA ASP A 177 5.29 5.53 -3.39
C ASP A 177 4.68 6.34 -2.25
N HIS A 178 5.44 7.21 -1.58
CA HIS A 178 4.87 8.09 -0.57
C HIS A 178 3.80 9.01 -1.13
N PHE A 179 4.03 9.60 -2.32
CA PHE A 179 2.98 10.41 -2.94
C PHE A 179 1.71 9.59 -3.19
N ALA A 180 1.86 8.38 -3.74
CA ALA A 180 0.75 7.47 -4.00
C ALA A 180 -0.01 7.07 -2.72
N PHE A 181 0.72 6.75 -1.64
CA PHE A 181 0.11 6.35 -0.36
C PHE A 181 -0.73 7.47 0.26
N HIS A 182 -0.24 8.71 0.22
CA HIS A 182 -0.97 9.85 0.79
C HIS A 182 -2.16 10.26 -0.08
N ASP A 183 -2.01 10.31 -1.40
CA ASP A 183 -3.16 10.56 -2.28
C ASP A 183 -4.24 9.47 -2.09
N CYS A 184 -3.83 8.21 -1.92
CA CYS A 184 -4.74 7.10 -1.65
C CYS A 184 -5.46 7.26 -0.30
N LEU A 185 -4.73 7.54 0.78
CA LEU A 185 -5.28 7.83 2.09
C LEU A 185 -6.28 8.98 2.02
N TYR A 186 -5.90 10.10 1.41
CA TYR A 186 -6.69 11.33 1.37
C TYR A 186 -7.96 11.23 0.55
N ARG A 187 -7.96 10.45 -0.53
CA ARG A 187 -9.19 10.10 -1.26
C ARG A 187 -10.17 9.31 -0.40
N HIS A 188 -9.68 8.61 0.62
CA HIS A 188 -10.48 7.68 1.44
C HIS A 188 -10.65 8.12 2.90
N LEU A 189 -10.15 9.30 3.28
CA LEU A 189 -10.29 9.88 4.64
C LEU A 189 -11.74 9.89 5.10
N TYR A 190 -12.62 10.45 4.26
CA TYR A 190 -14.03 10.68 4.58
C TYR A 190 -14.94 9.57 4.09
N SER A 191 -14.37 8.44 3.69
CA SER A 191 -15.18 7.38 3.12
C SER A 191 -16.23 6.83 4.11
N TYR A 192 -16.29 7.23 5.39
CA TYR A 192 -17.31 6.76 6.35
C TYR A 192 -17.64 7.80 7.41
N GLU A 193 -18.63 8.64 7.15
CA GLU A 193 -19.17 9.55 8.17
C GLU A 193 -20.69 9.67 8.04
N ALA A 194 -21.41 8.59 8.36
CA ALA A 194 -22.83 8.64 8.69
C ALA A 194 -23.28 7.38 9.46
N SER A 195 -24.02 7.60 10.55
CA SER A 195 -24.74 6.64 11.41
C SER A 195 -23.88 5.77 12.36
N PHE A 196 -23.95 6.16 13.65
CA PHE A 196 -24.11 5.40 14.92
C PHE A 196 -23.66 3.93 15.07
N ASP A 197 -22.85 3.39 14.16
CA ASP A 197 -22.29 2.05 14.21
C ASP A 197 -20.80 2.14 13.78
N MET A 198 -19.91 1.89 14.73
CA MET A 198 -18.44 2.03 14.69
C MET A 198 -17.79 1.02 13.72
N VAL A 199 -17.90 1.27 12.42
CA VAL A 199 -17.12 0.53 11.43
C VAL A 199 -16.07 1.47 10.85
N SER A 200 -14.89 1.48 11.46
CA SER A 200 -13.69 2.14 10.94
C SER A 200 -13.29 1.50 9.61
N THR A 201 -12.91 2.31 8.62
CA THR A 201 -12.22 1.76 7.45
C THR A 201 -10.75 1.65 7.73
N TYR A 202 -10.27 0.44 7.48
CA TYR A 202 -8.87 0.13 7.45
C TYR A 202 -8.38 0.16 6.00
N LEU A 203 -7.35 0.96 5.81
CA LEU A 203 -6.56 0.98 4.59
C LEU A 203 -5.33 0.11 4.83
N SER A 204 -4.89 -0.66 3.85
CA SER A 204 -3.63 -1.40 3.96
C SER A 204 -2.70 -1.03 2.82
N LEU A 205 -1.40 -0.91 3.13
CA LEU A 205 -0.36 -0.71 2.11
C LEU A 205 0.29 -2.05 1.82
N LEU A 206 -0.04 -2.66 0.68
CA LEU A 206 0.48 -3.98 0.32
C LEU A 206 1.10 -3.96 -1.08
N ASP A 207 2.22 -4.64 -1.21
CA ASP A 207 2.85 -4.92 -2.50
C ASP A 207 2.13 -6.09 -3.17
N VAL A 208 2.27 -6.25 -4.49
CA VAL A 208 1.58 -7.29 -5.27
C VAL A 208 2.02 -8.73 -4.92
N ASP A 209 3.06 -8.88 -4.12
CA ASP A 209 3.60 -10.13 -3.59
C ASP A 209 3.35 -10.29 -2.08
N GLU A 210 2.50 -9.46 -1.47
CA GLU A 210 2.24 -9.45 -0.04
C GLU A 210 0.77 -9.69 0.29
N ILE A 211 0.48 -10.57 1.26
CA ILE A 211 -0.88 -10.88 1.71
C ILE A 211 -0.92 -10.86 3.24
N ILE A 212 -1.78 -10.04 3.84
CA ILE A 212 -2.14 -10.20 5.26
C ILE A 212 -3.05 -11.43 5.36
N MET A 213 -2.49 -12.55 5.81
CA MET A 213 -3.16 -13.84 5.91
C MET A 213 -3.61 -14.08 7.36
N PRO A 214 -4.92 -14.19 7.62
CA PRO A 214 -5.42 -14.64 8.92
C PRO A 214 -4.97 -16.08 9.15
N VAL A 215 -4.35 -16.39 10.28
CA VAL A 215 -4.12 -17.78 10.70
C VAL A 215 -5.44 -18.37 11.20
N GLN A 216 -6.23 -17.56 11.88
CA GLN A 216 -7.57 -17.89 12.38
C GLN A 216 -8.63 -17.09 11.62
N GLY A 217 -9.76 -17.71 11.31
CA GLY A 217 -10.82 -17.08 10.51
C GLY A 217 -10.58 -17.10 9.00
N MET A 218 -11.56 -16.56 8.26
CA MET A 218 -11.63 -16.68 6.79
C MET A 218 -11.59 -15.33 6.06
N ASN A 219 -11.51 -14.20 6.77
CA ASN A 219 -11.46 -12.87 6.16
C ASN A 219 -10.90 -11.84 7.16
N TRP A 220 -10.59 -10.65 6.66
CA TRP A 220 -10.02 -9.56 7.47
C TRP A 220 -10.98 -9.02 8.53
N LYS A 221 -12.30 -9.08 8.30
CA LYS A 221 -13.27 -8.72 9.33
C LYS A 221 -13.14 -9.62 10.55
N ILE A 222 -13.20 -10.93 10.35
CA ILE A 222 -13.07 -11.92 11.44
C ILE A 222 -11.69 -11.80 12.09
N LEU A 223 -10.65 -11.51 11.32
CA LEU A 223 -9.31 -11.28 11.86
C LEU A 223 -9.30 -10.10 12.84
N VAL A 224 -9.81 -8.93 12.43
CA VAL A 224 -9.82 -7.74 13.29
C VAL A 224 -10.74 -7.95 14.50
N ASP A 225 -11.92 -8.55 14.31
CA ASP A 225 -12.88 -8.82 15.40
C ASP A 225 -12.37 -9.80 16.47
N ASN A 226 -11.34 -10.62 16.17
CA ASN A 226 -10.78 -11.62 17.08
C ASN A 226 -9.27 -11.46 17.27
N LEU A 227 -8.74 -10.27 17.01
CA LEU A 227 -7.31 -10.04 17.00
C LEU A 227 -6.74 -10.15 18.42
N VAL A 228 -5.68 -10.92 18.56
CA VAL A 228 -4.86 -10.93 19.78
C VAL A 228 -3.54 -10.23 19.49
N LEU A 229 -3.19 -9.29 20.37
CA LEU A 229 -1.99 -8.48 20.27
C LEU A 229 -0.78 -9.20 20.88
N ASP A 230 0.38 -8.97 20.30
CA ASP A 230 1.65 -9.43 20.85
C ASP A 230 2.01 -8.62 22.11
N PRO A 231 2.14 -9.27 23.28
CA PRO A 231 2.37 -8.60 24.55
C PRO A 231 3.79 -8.00 24.70
N GLU A 232 4.79 -8.50 23.96
CA GLU A 232 6.16 -7.95 24.01
C GLU A 232 6.27 -6.63 23.25
N GLU A 233 5.57 -6.55 22.12
CA GLU A 233 5.51 -5.38 21.22
C GLU A 233 4.46 -4.36 21.63
N SER A 234 3.41 -4.85 22.29
CA SER A 234 2.27 -4.07 22.77
C SER A 234 2.20 -4.14 24.30
N PRO A 235 3.28 -3.74 25.02
CA PRO A 235 3.36 -3.89 26.48
C PRO A 235 2.31 -3.07 27.22
N TRP A 236 1.76 -2.05 26.55
CA TRP A 236 0.60 -1.29 26.98
C TRP A 236 -0.68 -1.94 26.47
N ASN A 237 -0.97 -3.17 26.92
CA ASN A 237 -2.22 -3.88 26.64
C ASN A 237 -3.43 -3.28 27.41
N ASN A 238 -3.38 -1.98 27.71
CA ASN A 238 -4.31 -1.24 28.53
C ASN A 238 -4.87 -0.05 27.75
N SER A 239 -5.60 -0.32 26.68
CA SER A 239 -6.54 0.64 26.10
C SER A 239 -7.49 -0.13 25.20
N ASN A 240 -8.75 0.27 25.21
CA ASN A 240 -9.81 -0.36 24.43
C ASN A 240 -9.36 -0.54 22.97
N GLU A 241 -9.66 -1.68 22.34
CA GLU A 241 -9.34 -1.99 20.92
C GLU A 241 -9.78 -0.87 19.95
N ASP A 242 -10.72 -0.04 20.40
CA ASP A 242 -11.21 1.17 19.74
C ASP A 242 -10.20 2.33 19.66
N GLU A 243 -8.99 2.22 20.23
CA GLU A 243 -8.01 3.32 20.27
C GLU A 243 -6.81 3.16 19.32
N TRP A 244 -6.62 1.98 18.69
CA TRP A 244 -5.46 1.76 17.82
C TRP A 244 -5.57 2.48 16.47
N ASP A 245 -4.55 3.28 16.16
CA ASP A 245 -4.41 3.97 14.87
C ASP A 245 -3.93 3.03 13.77
N SER A 246 -3.19 1.98 14.14
CA SER A 246 -2.75 0.94 13.20
C SER A 246 -2.57 -0.44 13.85
N LEU A 247 -2.86 -1.48 13.08
CA LEU A 247 -2.67 -2.89 13.42
C LEU A 247 -1.65 -3.50 12.46
N LEU A 248 -0.48 -3.91 12.96
CA LEU A 248 0.65 -4.36 12.15
C LEU A 248 0.85 -5.88 12.20
N PHE A 249 1.34 -6.45 11.10
CA PHE A 249 1.57 -7.88 10.91
C PHE A 249 2.99 -8.15 10.43
N ARG A 250 3.62 -9.22 10.94
CA ARG A 250 5.04 -9.54 10.68
C ARG A 250 5.23 -10.36 9.40
N HIS A 251 6.32 -10.06 8.68
CA HIS A 251 6.66 -10.73 7.42
C HIS A 251 7.13 -12.17 7.64
N PHE A 252 6.48 -13.10 6.93
CA PHE A 252 6.94 -14.47 6.72
C PHE A 252 7.16 -14.70 5.23
N PHE A 253 8.34 -15.19 4.85
CA PHE A 253 8.73 -15.29 3.46
C PHE A 253 8.38 -16.64 2.85
N PHE A 254 7.87 -16.63 1.62
CA PHE A 254 7.73 -17.81 0.77
C PHE A 254 8.69 -17.65 -0.40
N PHE A 255 9.71 -18.50 -0.49
CA PHE A 255 10.78 -18.39 -1.49
C PHE A 255 10.61 -19.28 -2.74
N GLY A 256 9.48 -19.97 -2.89
CA GLY A 256 9.26 -20.94 -3.98
C GLY A 256 9.29 -22.40 -3.55
N ASN A 257 9.78 -22.67 -2.33
CA ASN A 257 9.88 -24.03 -1.77
C ASN A 257 8.51 -24.68 -1.60
N GLN A 258 8.44 -25.97 -1.91
CA GLN A 258 7.20 -26.73 -1.92
C GLN A 258 7.39 -28.09 -1.27
N SER A 259 6.42 -28.49 -0.46
CA SER A 259 6.36 -29.82 0.15
C SER A 259 5.69 -30.86 -0.77
N LYS A 260 4.88 -30.39 -1.73
CA LYS A 260 4.06 -31.20 -2.64
C LYS A 260 4.33 -30.81 -4.10
N PRO A 261 4.11 -31.71 -5.08
CA PRO A 261 4.14 -31.35 -6.50
C PRO A 261 3.17 -30.20 -6.81
N PHE A 262 3.47 -29.42 -7.87
CA PHE A 262 2.71 -28.25 -8.29
C PHE A 262 1.19 -28.43 -8.13
N LYS A 263 0.60 -27.75 -7.13
CA LYS A 263 -0.85 -27.75 -6.87
C LYS A 263 -1.58 -26.84 -7.86
N SER A 264 -0.92 -25.76 -8.27
CA SER A 264 -1.42 -24.83 -9.26
C SER A 264 -0.26 -24.19 -10.01
N LYS A 265 -0.57 -23.49 -11.11
CA LYS A 265 0.41 -22.68 -11.82
C LYS A 265 0.58 -21.27 -11.25
N PHE A 266 -0.13 -20.95 -10.16
CA PHE A 266 -0.19 -19.63 -9.57
C PHE A 266 0.67 -19.56 -8.31
N ARG A 267 1.39 -18.47 -8.10
CA ARG A 267 2.48 -18.38 -7.14
C ARG A 267 2.00 -18.51 -5.70
N ILE A 268 0.98 -17.75 -5.29
CA ILE A 268 0.47 -17.72 -3.92
C ILE A 268 -0.08 -19.10 -3.53
N LEU A 269 -0.90 -19.71 -4.39
CA LEU A 269 -1.51 -21.02 -4.14
C LEU A 269 -0.54 -22.20 -4.30
N ASN A 270 0.59 -22.00 -4.97
CA ASN A 270 1.56 -23.07 -5.19
C ASN A 270 2.68 -23.11 -4.15
N ASN A 271 2.74 -22.17 -3.21
CA ASN A 271 3.74 -22.15 -2.15
C ASN A 271 3.12 -22.61 -0.82
N ASP A 272 3.64 -23.68 -0.23
CA ASP A 272 3.17 -24.22 1.06
C ASP A 272 4.27 -24.36 2.12
N LEU A 273 5.44 -23.77 1.87
CA LEU A 273 6.55 -23.66 2.81
C LEU A 273 6.96 -22.20 2.96
N ARG A 274 6.87 -21.69 4.19
CA ARG A 274 7.37 -20.35 4.55
C ARG A 274 8.62 -20.45 5.40
N SER A 275 9.32 -19.33 5.57
CA SER A 275 10.34 -19.17 6.60
C SER A 275 9.74 -19.50 7.97
N LYS A 276 10.47 -20.28 8.77
CA LYS A 276 10.06 -20.64 10.13
C LYS A 276 9.93 -19.41 11.02
N ASP A 277 10.93 -18.54 10.96
CA ASP A 277 10.99 -17.27 11.67
C ASP A 277 10.52 -16.11 10.77
N HIS A 278 10.12 -15.01 11.41
CA HIS A 278 9.82 -13.74 10.74
C HIS A 278 11.01 -12.79 10.79
N PHE A 279 11.01 -11.77 9.94
CA PHE A 279 11.95 -10.66 10.06
C PHE A 279 11.56 -9.72 11.22
N GLY A 280 12.54 -9.07 11.83
CA GLY A 280 12.33 -8.23 13.03
C GLY A 280 11.48 -6.97 12.80
N TYR A 281 11.38 -6.14 13.86
CA TYR A 281 10.52 -4.95 14.03
C TYR A 281 10.25 -4.08 12.79
N ASN A 282 11.20 -3.95 11.86
CA ASN A 282 11.13 -2.99 10.76
C ASN A 282 10.52 -3.54 9.45
N GLN A 283 10.11 -4.81 9.38
CA GLN A 283 9.40 -5.38 8.22
C GLN A 283 8.03 -5.89 8.64
N VAL A 284 7.14 -4.92 8.79
CA VAL A 284 5.72 -5.09 9.12
C VAL A 284 4.91 -4.30 8.13
N LYS A 285 3.68 -4.72 7.85
CA LYS A 285 2.66 -3.88 7.21
C LYS A 285 1.33 -4.17 7.87
N GLY A 286 0.36 -3.30 7.65
CA GLY A 286 -0.80 -3.31 8.50
C GLY A 286 -2.02 -2.62 7.97
N PHE A 287 -3.01 -2.60 8.85
CA PHE A 287 -4.23 -1.85 8.72
C PHE A 287 -4.04 -0.48 9.36
N PHE A 288 -4.20 0.57 8.56
CA PHE A 288 -4.15 1.97 8.96
C PHE A 288 -5.57 2.49 9.07
N ARG A 289 -5.92 3.07 10.22
CA ARG A 289 -7.24 3.64 10.43
C ARG A 289 -7.30 4.99 9.73
N THR A 290 -8.10 5.09 8.66
CA THR A 290 -8.13 6.30 7.81
C THR A 290 -8.52 7.57 8.56
N ARG A 291 -9.31 7.45 9.65
CA ARG A 291 -9.76 8.60 10.44
C ARG A 291 -8.65 9.23 11.27
N THR A 292 -7.65 8.46 11.69
CA THR A 292 -6.66 8.92 12.65
C THR A 292 -5.25 9.00 12.09
N THR A 293 -4.95 8.23 11.03
CA THR A 293 -3.67 8.32 10.34
C THR A 293 -3.59 9.60 9.50
N GLU A 294 -2.52 10.36 9.69
CA GLU A 294 -2.24 11.59 8.95
C GLU A 294 -1.15 11.35 7.91
N ILE A 295 -0.03 10.77 8.32
CA ILE A 295 1.12 10.47 7.45
C ILE A 295 1.39 8.97 7.47
N MET A 296 1.38 8.35 6.29
CA MET A 296 1.63 6.92 6.08
C MET A 296 3.02 6.67 5.50
N PHE A 297 3.69 5.65 6.04
CA PHE A 297 4.87 5.05 5.43
C PHE A 297 4.58 3.58 5.09
N ASN A 298 5.34 3.00 4.17
CA ASN A 298 5.11 1.64 3.66
C ASN A 298 4.91 0.59 4.77
N HIS A 299 5.54 0.78 5.93
CA HIS A 299 5.51 -0.18 7.04
C HIS A 299 4.62 0.25 8.23
N TYR A 300 4.59 1.54 8.58
CA TYR A 300 3.92 2.05 9.78
C TYR A 300 3.50 3.52 9.61
N PRO A 301 2.52 4.04 10.38
CA PRO A 301 2.16 5.44 10.29
C PRO A 301 3.24 6.28 10.95
N VAL A 302 3.65 7.37 10.28
CA VAL A 302 4.67 8.30 10.79
C VAL A 302 4.05 9.32 11.72
N ARG A 303 2.80 9.73 11.43
CA ARG A 303 2.08 10.75 12.19
C ARG A 303 0.58 10.47 12.18
N CYS A 304 -0.07 10.74 13.30
CA CYS A 304 -1.51 10.61 13.48
C CYS A 304 -2.09 11.92 14.02
N VAL A 305 -3.37 12.18 13.73
CA VAL A 305 -4.06 13.40 14.22
C VAL A 305 -4.34 13.34 15.73
N THR A 306 -4.14 12.18 16.35
CA THR A 306 -4.27 11.91 17.77
C THR A 306 -2.97 12.25 18.51
N ASN A 307 -3.06 12.46 19.83
CA ASN A 307 -1.92 12.52 20.75
C ASN A 307 -0.74 13.40 20.27
N ASN A 308 -1.01 14.62 19.80
CA ASN A 308 0.00 15.57 19.29
C ASN A 308 0.92 15.00 18.19
N GLY A 309 0.39 14.17 17.29
CA GLY A 309 1.16 13.59 16.19
C GLY A 309 1.55 12.13 16.43
N SER A 310 1.50 11.63 17.66
CA SER A 310 1.93 10.25 17.95
C SER A 310 0.83 9.24 17.61
N CYS A 311 1.22 8.15 16.95
CA CYS A 311 0.31 7.05 16.61
C CYS A 311 0.31 5.96 17.68
N GLN A 312 -0.88 5.47 18.02
CA GLN A 312 -1.05 4.23 18.77
C GLN A 312 -0.99 3.04 17.81
N ILE A 313 0.05 2.24 17.92
CA ILE A 313 0.31 1.11 17.04
C ILE A 313 0.27 -0.16 17.88
N ALA A 314 -0.45 -1.18 17.38
CA ALA A 314 -0.43 -2.51 17.94
C ALA A 314 0.09 -3.53 16.92
N THR A 315 0.79 -4.55 17.41
CA THR A 315 1.31 -5.64 16.59
C THR A 315 0.53 -6.91 16.88
N ALA A 316 0.05 -7.58 15.85
CA ALA A 316 -0.67 -8.84 15.98
C ALA A 316 0.25 -10.00 16.39
N ASP A 317 -0.28 -10.89 17.23
CA ASP A 317 0.39 -12.17 17.51
C ASP A 317 0.46 -13.02 16.22
N PRO A 318 1.63 -13.55 15.84
CA PRO A 318 1.82 -14.35 14.62
C PRO A 318 1.00 -15.66 14.56
N SER A 319 0.39 -16.09 15.67
CA SER A 319 -0.56 -17.21 15.74
C SER A 319 -1.98 -16.83 15.33
N TYR A 320 -2.27 -15.54 15.11
CA TYR A 320 -3.56 -15.01 14.68
C TYR A 320 -3.52 -14.44 13.26
N ALA A 321 -2.45 -13.74 12.88
CA ALA A 321 -2.22 -13.29 11.51
C ALA A 321 -0.75 -13.11 11.16
N ARG A 322 -0.46 -13.24 9.87
CA ARG A 322 0.87 -13.15 9.30
C ARG A 322 0.83 -12.31 8.04
N LEU A 323 1.90 -11.60 7.75
CA LEU A 323 2.10 -10.96 6.47
C LEU A 323 2.94 -11.88 5.60
N ASN A 324 2.28 -12.58 4.67
CA ASN A 324 2.94 -13.50 3.76
C ASN A 324 3.60 -12.71 2.64
N HIS A 325 4.91 -12.91 2.45
CA HIS A 325 5.69 -12.25 1.40
C HIS A 325 6.24 -13.26 0.39
N TYR A 326 5.69 -13.26 -0.82
CA TYR A 326 5.98 -14.23 -1.88
C TYR A 326 7.12 -13.75 -2.78
N ARG A 327 8.37 -13.91 -2.33
CA ARG A 327 9.58 -13.55 -3.10
C ARG A 327 10.34 -14.78 -3.60
N ASN A 328 11.40 -14.56 -4.35
CA ASN A 328 12.31 -15.58 -4.90
C ASN A 328 13.76 -15.27 -4.47
N VAL A 329 14.03 -14.01 -4.13
CA VAL A 329 15.32 -13.50 -3.68
C VAL A 329 15.17 -12.75 -2.35
N CYS A 330 16.26 -12.73 -1.58
CA CYS A 330 16.35 -12.02 -0.30
C CYS A 330 16.89 -10.60 -0.42
N GLN A 331 17.39 -10.22 -1.59
CA GLN A 331 18.09 -8.97 -1.81
C GLN A 331 17.34 -8.14 -2.85
N SER A 332 17.03 -6.90 -2.48
CA SER A 332 16.81 -5.81 -3.43
C SER A 332 17.90 -4.75 -3.20
N LEU A 333 18.01 -3.78 -4.10
CA LEU A 333 18.91 -2.63 -3.94
C LEU A 333 18.63 -1.80 -2.66
N LYS A 334 17.47 -2.00 -2.02
CA LYS A 334 16.95 -1.16 -0.94
C LYS A 334 16.87 -1.87 0.40
N VAL A 335 16.69 -3.19 0.39
CA VAL A 335 16.64 -4.03 1.58
C VAL A 335 17.53 -5.24 1.34
N MET A 336 18.66 -5.29 2.02
CA MET A 336 19.55 -6.44 2.04
C MET A 336 19.34 -7.19 3.35
N LEU A 337 18.67 -8.33 3.29
CA LEU A 337 18.79 -9.31 4.37
C LEU A 337 20.28 -9.70 4.49
N PRO A 338 20.86 -9.71 5.70
CA PRO A 338 22.18 -10.28 5.91
C PRO A 338 22.24 -11.67 5.26
N PRO A 339 23.31 -12.04 4.54
CA PRO A 339 23.38 -13.31 3.81
C PRO A 339 23.05 -14.54 4.68
N GLU A 340 23.52 -14.54 5.93
CA GLU A 340 23.23 -15.61 6.90
C GLU A 340 21.73 -15.70 7.24
N LEU A 341 21.06 -14.55 7.42
CA LEU A 341 19.64 -14.51 7.72
C LEU A 341 18.79 -14.90 6.50
N CYS A 342 19.21 -14.50 5.30
CA CYS A 342 18.60 -14.96 4.05
C CYS A 342 18.68 -16.48 3.93
N GLU A 343 19.87 -17.06 4.13
CA GLU A 343 20.08 -18.50 4.04
C GLU A 343 19.22 -19.23 5.08
N LYS A 344 19.17 -18.71 6.31
CA LYS A 344 18.29 -19.21 7.35
C LYS A 344 16.83 -19.22 6.89
N PHE A 345 16.30 -18.11 6.38
CA PHE A 345 14.89 -18.05 5.94
C PHE A 345 14.57 -18.92 4.73
N LYS A 346 15.56 -19.25 3.90
CA LYS A 346 15.39 -20.15 2.75
C LYS A 346 15.46 -21.64 3.12
N THR A 347 16.13 -21.97 4.21
CA THR A 347 16.44 -23.37 4.58
C THR A 347 15.65 -23.85 5.79
N GLU A 348 15.42 -22.98 6.77
CA GLU A 348 14.59 -23.26 7.94
C GLU A 348 13.14 -22.92 7.62
N LEU A 349 12.42 -23.92 7.12
CA LEU A 349 11.06 -23.77 6.62
C LEU A 349 10.03 -24.45 7.51
N GLU A 350 8.81 -23.92 7.49
CA GLU A 350 7.64 -24.47 8.15
C GLU A 350 6.49 -24.59 7.14
N ALA A 351 5.69 -25.65 7.28
CA ALA A 351 4.50 -25.84 6.47
C ALA A 351 3.45 -24.76 6.76
N ASP A 352 2.91 -24.16 5.70
CA ASP A 352 1.85 -23.17 5.77
C ASP A 352 0.94 -23.31 4.55
N ASP A 353 -0.21 -23.94 4.73
CA ASP A 353 -1.22 -24.17 3.71
C ASP A 353 -2.43 -23.25 3.87
N LEU A 354 -2.30 -22.13 4.59
CA LEU A 354 -3.41 -21.23 4.89
C LEU A 354 -4.10 -20.68 3.63
N ALA A 355 -3.34 -20.50 2.55
CA ALA A 355 -3.84 -20.05 1.24
C ALA A 355 -4.76 -21.11 0.57
N ASP A 356 -4.60 -22.39 0.88
CA ASP A 356 -5.41 -23.48 0.29
C ASP A 356 -6.89 -23.35 0.66
N ARG A 357 -7.20 -22.72 1.81
CA ARG A 357 -8.58 -22.41 2.24
C ARG A 357 -9.35 -21.55 1.22
N PHE A 358 -8.62 -20.78 0.41
CA PHE A 358 -9.18 -19.88 -0.60
C PHE A 358 -9.03 -20.40 -2.03
N ALA A 359 -8.31 -21.52 -2.24
CA ALA A 359 -7.90 -22.00 -3.55
C ALA A 359 -9.08 -22.14 -4.52
N LYS A 360 -10.21 -22.69 -4.08
CA LYS A 360 -11.41 -22.85 -4.92
C LYS A 360 -11.92 -21.50 -5.44
N THR A 361 -12.08 -20.53 -4.54
CA THR A 361 -12.60 -19.18 -4.87
C THR A 361 -11.63 -18.44 -5.80
N VAL A 362 -10.35 -18.45 -5.44
CA VAL A 362 -9.28 -17.79 -6.21
C VAL A 362 -9.16 -18.41 -7.61
N MET A 363 -9.11 -19.74 -7.72
CA MET A 363 -9.02 -20.40 -9.03
C MET A 363 -10.24 -20.12 -9.93
N GLN A 364 -11.45 -20.00 -9.36
CA GLN A 364 -12.63 -19.61 -10.13
C GLN A 364 -12.53 -18.18 -10.67
N GLY A 365 -12.05 -17.25 -9.85
CA GLY A 365 -11.78 -15.88 -10.28
C GLY A 365 -10.73 -15.79 -11.36
N MET A 366 -9.59 -16.45 -11.12
CA MET A 366 -8.51 -16.59 -12.10
C MET A 366 -9.00 -17.17 -13.42
N ALA A 367 -9.89 -18.16 -13.41
CA ALA A 367 -10.45 -18.73 -14.63
C ALA A 367 -11.30 -17.72 -15.42
N ARG A 368 -12.15 -16.93 -14.73
CA ARG A 368 -12.97 -15.88 -15.37
C ARG A 368 -12.10 -14.79 -15.97
N ALA A 369 -11.13 -14.29 -15.20
CA ALA A 369 -10.20 -13.26 -15.66
C ALA A 369 -9.36 -13.77 -16.85
N SER A 370 -8.86 -15.02 -16.78
CA SER A 370 -8.11 -15.64 -17.87
C SER A 370 -8.92 -15.76 -19.16
N GLN A 371 -10.21 -16.12 -19.07
CA GLN A 371 -11.10 -16.17 -20.23
C GLN A 371 -11.31 -14.77 -20.85
N HIS A 372 -11.40 -13.73 -20.03
CA HIS A 372 -11.49 -12.34 -20.51
C HIS A 372 -10.23 -11.91 -21.24
N LEU A 373 -9.06 -12.18 -20.65
CA LEU A 373 -7.75 -11.90 -21.27
C LEU A 373 -7.56 -12.65 -22.59
N LEU A 374 -7.98 -13.93 -22.66
CA LEU A 374 -7.88 -14.74 -23.86
C LEU A 374 -8.68 -14.15 -25.03
N LYS A 375 -9.87 -13.59 -24.76
CA LYS A 375 -10.67 -12.87 -25.77
C LYS A 375 -9.97 -11.62 -26.32
N ARG A 376 -9.02 -11.07 -25.57
CA ARG A 376 -8.16 -9.94 -25.97
C ARG A 376 -6.80 -10.39 -26.51
N GLY A 377 -6.62 -11.68 -26.80
CA GLY A 377 -5.39 -12.24 -27.37
C GLY A 377 -4.26 -12.46 -26.36
N ILE A 378 -4.53 -12.34 -25.06
CA ILE A 378 -3.53 -12.53 -24.00
C ILE A 378 -3.68 -13.94 -23.42
N SER A 379 -2.67 -14.78 -23.64
CA SER A 379 -2.61 -16.14 -23.09
C SER A 379 -1.92 -16.17 -21.73
N MET A 380 -2.45 -17.00 -20.83
CA MET A 380 -1.84 -17.33 -19.53
C MET A 380 -0.81 -18.47 -19.63
N ASN A 381 -0.36 -18.80 -20.84
CA ASN A 381 0.63 -19.84 -21.14
C ASN A 381 2.00 -19.18 -21.40
N ALA A 382 2.63 -18.68 -20.35
CA ALA A 382 4.08 -18.57 -20.33
C ALA A 382 4.52 -19.45 -19.17
N GLU A 383 5.50 -20.33 -19.40
CA GLU A 383 6.26 -20.93 -18.31
C GLU A 383 6.71 -19.80 -17.40
N PHE A 384 6.33 -19.89 -16.12
CA PHE A 384 6.57 -18.84 -15.15
C PHE A 384 8.07 -18.82 -14.90
N ASP A 385 8.79 -17.92 -15.56
CA ASP A 385 10.11 -17.56 -15.09
C ASP A 385 9.91 -16.81 -13.77
N PHE A 386 10.14 -17.51 -12.67
CA PHE A 386 9.91 -17.02 -11.31
C PHE A 386 10.88 -15.89 -10.91
N GLY A 387 11.64 -15.34 -11.86
CA GLY A 387 12.60 -14.25 -11.73
C GLY A 387 11.97 -12.86 -11.54
N LEU A 388 11.33 -12.59 -10.41
CA LEU A 388 11.19 -11.20 -9.94
C LEU A 388 12.46 -10.78 -9.20
N THR A 389 13.44 -10.24 -9.90
CA THR A 389 14.39 -9.32 -9.27
C THR A 389 13.73 -7.95 -9.21
N VAL A 390 13.10 -7.63 -8.09
CA VAL A 390 12.74 -6.24 -7.72
C VAL A 390 13.73 -5.77 -6.66
#